data_AF-A0A3M2DPV3-F1
#
_entry.id   AF-A0A3M2DPV3-F1
#
_cell.length_a   1.000
_cell.length_b   1.000
_cell.length_c   1.000
_cell.angle_alpha   90.00
_cell.angle_beta   90.00
_cell.angle_gamma   90.00
#
_symmetry.space_group_name_H-M   'P 1'
#
loop_
_entity.id
_entity.type
_entity.pdbx_description
1 polymer ?
#
loop_
_entity_poly.entity_id
_entity_poly.type
_entity_poly.pdbx_seq_one_letter_code
_entity_poly.pdbx_strand_id
1 'polypeptide(L)'
;MTTQKSPGRGADDLLARARRQYRRMSEALGALIDRMMRGETVEAREAERLLRDHMRVLNLALEQEAKVAERRRQEAPGEGGVLDLDRARAEIARRIARLGGAGSSGGVS
;
A
#
# COMPACT_ATOMS: atom_id res chain seq x y z
N MET A 1 22.94 4.96 -16.81
CA MET A 1 21.63 4.39 -16.42
C MET A 1 21.49 4.45 -14.92
N THR A 2 20.93 5.53 -14.38
CA THR A 2 20.62 5.68 -12.96
C THR A 2 19.26 5.05 -12.71
N THR A 3 19.24 3.87 -12.07
CA THR A 3 18.00 3.23 -11.61
C THR A 3 17.39 4.08 -10.50
N GLN A 4 16.38 4.88 -10.85
CA GLN A 4 15.51 5.53 -9.90
C GLN A 4 14.72 4.43 -9.17
N LYS A 5 15.20 4.04 -7.98
CA LYS A 5 14.49 3.12 -7.08
C LYS A 5 13.23 3.81 -6.61
N SER A 6 12.12 3.57 -7.31
CA SER A 6 10.82 4.13 -6.97
C SER A 6 10.48 3.78 -5.50
N PRO A 7 10.29 4.78 -4.62
CA PRO A 7 10.26 4.58 -3.18
C PRO A 7 9.12 3.68 -2.68
N GLY A 8 8.02 3.56 -3.44
CA GLY A 8 6.87 2.70 -3.09
C GLY A 8 7.18 1.20 -3.12
N ARG A 9 8.02 0.75 -4.06
CA ARG A 9 8.28 -0.69 -4.26
C ARG A 9 9.05 -1.35 -3.10
N GLY A 10 9.84 -0.57 -2.36
CA GLY A 10 10.61 -1.06 -1.22
C GLY A 10 9.77 -1.28 0.05
N ALA A 11 8.75 -0.45 0.26
CA ALA A 11 7.87 -0.57 1.42
C ALA A 11 6.90 -1.75 1.30
N ASP A 12 6.35 -1.98 0.10
CA ASP A 12 5.47 -3.12 -0.17
C ASP A 12 6.20 -4.46 0.00
N ASP A 13 7.47 -4.55 -0.44
CA ASP A 13 8.29 -5.75 -0.22
C ASP A 13 8.60 -5.97 1.27
N LEU A 14 8.88 -4.89 2.02
CA LEU A 14 9.12 -4.98 3.46
C LEU A 14 7.87 -5.45 4.21
N LEU A 15 6.69 -4.92 3.88
CA LEU A 15 5.42 -5.35 4.46
C LEU A 15 5.14 -6.83 4.15
N ALA A 16 5.38 -7.27 2.91
CA ALA A 16 5.22 -8.67 2.53
C ALA A 16 6.16 -9.59 3.33
N ARG A 17 7.41 -9.19 3.56
CA ARG A 17 8.36 -9.91 4.42
C ARG A 17 7.91 -9.95 5.87
N ALA A 18 7.48 -8.83 6.43
CA ALA A 18 6.99 -8.74 7.80
C ALA A 18 5.77 -9.65 8.04
N ARG A 19 4.80 -9.65 7.11
CA ARG A 19 3.62 -10.54 7.17
C ARG A 19 4.00 -12.02 7.12
N ARG A 20 4.97 -12.41 6.28
CA ARG A 20 5.48 -13.79 6.25
C ARG A 20 6.12 -14.19 7.57
N GLN A 21 6.93 -13.30 8.15
CA GLN A 21 7.61 -13.57 9.41
C GLN A 21 6.62 -13.65 10.58
N TYR A 22 5.63 -12.77 10.61
CA TYR A 22 4.54 -12.80 11.58
C TYR A 22 3.84 -14.16 11.58
N ARG A 23 3.42 -14.65 10.40
CA ARG A 23 2.74 -15.95 10.25
C ARG A 23 3.58 -17.10 10.82
N ARG A 24 4.86 -17.18 10.46
CA ARG A 24 5.78 -18.22 10.97
C ARG A 24 5.89 -18.20 12.49
N MET A 25 5.91 -17.02 13.09
CA MET A 25 6.01 -16.90 14.55
C MET A 25 4.69 -17.20 15.25
N SER A 26 3.54 -16.89 14.65
CA SER A 26 2.23 -17.36 15.13
C SER A 26 2.14 -18.88 15.12
N GLU A 27 2.61 -19.54 14.05
CA GLU A 27 2.65 -20.99 13.94
C GLU A 27 3.56 -21.61 15.01
N ALA A 28 4.76 -21.06 15.21
CA ALA A 28 5.68 -21.52 16.26
C ALA A 28 5.10 -21.34 17.67
N LEU A 29 4.42 -20.22 17.93
CA LEU A 29 3.75 -19.97 19.20
C LEU A 29 2.59 -20.95 19.44
N GLY A 30 1.80 -21.24 18.40
CA GLY A 30 0.73 -22.23 18.45
C GLY A 30 1.25 -23.63 18.79
N ALA A 31 2.33 -24.06 18.11
CA ALA A 31 2.97 -25.34 18.41
C ALA A 31 3.50 -25.40 19.85
N LEU A 32 4.00 -24.28 20.39
CA LEU A 32 4.45 -24.20 21.78
C LEU A 32 3.28 -24.35 22.76
N ILE A 33 2.16 -23.68 22.50
CA ILE A 33 0.93 -23.79 23.29
C ILE A 33 0.44 -25.24 23.30
N ASP A 34 0.41 -25.90 22.13
CA ASP A 34 0.00 -27.30 22.03
C ASP A 34 0.87 -28.24 22.88
N ARG A 35 2.19 -28.01 22.91
CA ARG A 35 3.12 -28.77 23.75
C ARG A 35 2.85 -28.56 25.24
N MET A 36 2.64 -27.30 25.65
CA MET A 36 2.27 -26.98 27.04
C MET A 36 0.94 -27.63 27.45
N MET A 37 -0.05 -27.64 26.56
CA MET A 37 -1.36 -28.28 26.80
C MET A 37 -1.25 -29.81 26.93
N ARG A 38 -0.24 -30.43 26.33
CA ARG A 38 0.07 -31.86 26.49
C ARG A 38 0.88 -32.16 27.76
N GLY A 39 1.19 -31.15 28.56
CA GLY A 39 2.02 -31.30 29.76
C GLY A 39 3.50 -31.50 29.48
N GLU A 40 3.96 -31.22 28.25
CA GLU A 40 5.39 -31.23 27.95
C GLU A 40 6.07 -30.08 28.68
N THR A 41 7.23 -30.35 29.28
CA THR A 41 8.06 -29.30 29.88
C THR A 41 8.61 -28.39 28.79
N VAL A 42 8.25 -27.12 28.88
CA VAL A 42 8.75 -26.06 28.01
C VAL A 42 9.62 -25.12 28.84
N GLU A 43 10.82 -24.82 28.33
CA GLU A 43 11.69 -23.81 28.92
C GLU A 43 11.02 -22.44 28.89
N ALA A 44 10.61 -21.92 30.05
CA ALA A 44 9.85 -20.68 30.17
C ALA A 44 10.56 -19.48 29.51
N ARG A 45 11.90 -19.46 29.55
CA ARG A 45 12.72 -18.42 28.88
C ARG A 45 12.62 -18.47 27.36
N GLU A 46 12.51 -19.66 26.79
CA GLU A 46 12.38 -19.82 25.34
C GLU A 46 10.98 -19.39 24.88
N ALA A 47 9.95 -19.73 25.64
CA ALA A 47 8.58 -19.26 25.42
C ALA A 47 8.49 -17.73 25.46
N GLU A 48 9.08 -17.11 26.48
CA GLU A 48 9.10 -15.66 26.66
C GLU A 48 9.87 -14.95 25.54
N ARG A 49 10.99 -15.53 25.08
CA ARG A 49 11.73 -15.03 23.91
C ARG A 49 10.87 -15.06 22.65
N LEU A 50 10.24 -16.19 22.35
CA LEU A 50 9.38 -16.35 21.17
C LEU A 50 8.21 -15.36 21.17
N LEU A 51 7.58 -15.15 22.33
CA LEU A 51 6.49 -14.18 22.49
C LEU A 51 6.97 -12.74 22.24
N ARG A 52 8.11 -12.34 22.82
CA ARG A 52 8.70 -11.00 22.59
C ARG A 52 9.04 -10.78 21.13
N ASP A 53 9.67 -11.76 20.50
CA ASP A 53 9.99 -11.69 19.08
C ASP A 53 8.69 -11.54 18.27
N HIS A 54 7.63 -12.31 18.61
CA HIS A 54 6.32 -12.23 17.96
C HIS A 54 5.72 -10.82 18.01
N MET A 55 5.67 -10.23 19.20
CA MET A 55 5.18 -8.86 19.40
C MET A 55 5.99 -7.84 18.61
N ARG A 56 7.32 -8.01 18.54
CA ARG A 56 8.20 -7.11 17.78
C ARG A 56 7.88 -7.12 16.28
N VAL A 57 7.68 -8.32 15.72
CA VAL A 57 7.36 -8.46 14.29
C VAL A 57 5.95 -7.96 13.97
N LEU A 58 4.98 -8.20 14.85
CA LEU A 58 3.63 -7.65 14.71
C LEU A 58 3.65 -6.12 14.69
N ASN A 59 4.31 -5.50 15.66
CA ASN A 59 4.43 -4.05 15.72
C ASN A 59 5.10 -3.47 14.47
N LEU A 60 6.16 -4.10 13.98
CA LEU A 60 6.80 -3.70 12.73
C LEU A 60 5.85 -3.80 11.53
N ALA A 61 5.06 -4.88 11.43
CA ALA A 61 4.10 -5.05 10.35
C ALA A 61 3.04 -3.93 10.38
N LEU A 62 2.45 -3.64 11.55
CA LEU A 62 1.47 -2.57 11.74
C LEU A 62 2.03 -1.19 11.37
N GLU A 63 3.28 -0.90 11.77
CA GLU A 63 3.95 0.35 11.42
C GLU A 63 4.14 0.49 9.91
N GLN A 64 4.50 -0.60 9.21
CA GLN A 64 4.63 -0.58 7.75
C GLN A 64 3.27 -0.43 7.06
N GLU A 65 2.21 -1.07 7.57
CA GLU A 65 0.86 -0.87 7.04
C GLU A 65 0.40 0.58 7.15
N ALA A 66 0.62 1.21 8.31
CA ALA A 66 0.33 2.63 8.51
C ALA A 66 1.09 3.52 7.51
N LYS A 67 2.39 3.24 7.29
CA LYS A 67 3.22 3.97 6.32
C LYS A 67 2.76 3.78 4.86
N VAL A 68 2.29 2.58 4.51
CA VAL A 68 1.73 2.30 3.17
C VAL A 68 0.38 2.99 3.00
N ALA A 69 -0.50 2.93 3.99
CA ALA A 69 -1.79 3.63 3.97
C ALA A 69 -1.60 5.13 3.82
N GLU A 70 -0.65 5.71 4.54
CA GLU A 70 -0.32 7.13 4.45
C GLU A 70 0.23 7.51 3.08
N ARG A 71 1.16 6.73 2.51
CA ARG A 71 1.61 6.95 1.14
C ARG A 71 0.47 6.88 0.12
N ARG A 72 -0.43 5.90 0.24
CA ARG A 72 -1.60 5.80 -0.64
C ARG A 72 -2.50 7.02 -0.56
N ARG A 73 -2.67 7.60 0.64
CA ARG A 73 -3.41 8.87 0.80
C ARG A 73 -2.71 10.05 0.13
N GLN A 74 -1.38 10.12 0.21
CA GLN A 74 -0.58 11.19 -0.40
C GLN A 74 -0.45 11.04 -1.92
N GLU A 75 -0.42 9.81 -2.43
CA GLU A 75 -0.34 9.48 -3.86
C GLU A 75 -1.72 9.51 -4.55
N ALA A 76 -2.80 9.42 -3.78
CA ALA A 76 -4.14 9.65 -4.31
C ALA A 76 -4.23 11.12 -4.79
N PRO A 77 -4.57 11.37 -6.06
CA PRO A 77 -4.89 12.72 -6.50
C PRO A 77 -6.03 13.22 -5.61
N GLY A 78 -5.85 14.43 -5.05
CA GLY A 78 -6.59 14.96 -3.91
C GLY A 78 -8.08 14.60 -3.86
N GLU A 79 -8.55 14.32 -2.65
CA GLU A 79 -9.94 14.01 -2.32
C GLU A 79 -10.96 14.72 -3.24
N GLY A 80 -11.70 13.92 -3.99
CA GLY A 80 -13.16 14.08 -4.02
C GLY A 80 -13.73 15.17 -4.91
N GLY A 81 -13.02 15.64 -5.94
CA GLY A 81 -13.73 16.20 -7.09
C GLY A 81 -14.32 15.06 -7.91
N VAL A 82 -15.62 14.77 -7.78
CA VAL A 82 -16.31 13.92 -8.77
C VAL A 82 -15.99 14.52 -10.14
N LEU A 83 -15.33 13.75 -11.00
CA LEU A 83 -15.05 14.19 -12.36
C LEU A 83 -16.39 14.41 -13.05
N ASP A 84 -16.81 15.66 -13.15
CA ASP A 84 -18.02 16.05 -13.86
C ASP A 84 -17.77 15.86 -15.36
N LEU A 85 -18.14 14.68 -15.84
CA LEU A 85 -17.97 14.28 -17.23
C LEU A 85 -18.81 15.15 -18.17
N ASP A 86 -19.92 15.72 -17.69
CA ASP A 86 -20.78 16.58 -18.49
C ASP A 86 -20.14 17.96 -18.67
N ARG A 87 -19.60 18.54 -17.60
CA ARG A 87 -18.81 19.77 -17.68
C ARG A 87 -17.55 19.58 -18.52
N ALA A 88 -16.86 18.45 -18.37
CA ALA A 88 -15.69 18.13 -19.17
C ALA A 88 -16.03 17.99 -20.66
N ARG A 89 -17.13 17.30 -20.99
CA ARG A 89 -17.64 17.16 -22.36
C ARG A 89 -18.01 18.50 -22.96
N ALA A 90 -18.70 19.37 -22.22
CA ALA A 90 -19.06 20.70 -22.67
C ALA A 90 -17.81 21.57 -22.95
N GLU A 91 -16.79 21.48 -22.10
CA GLU A 91 -15.53 22.20 -22.30
C GLU A 91 -14.77 21.70 -23.55
N ILE A 92 -14.72 20.39 -23.76
CA ILE A 92 -14.12 19.80 -24.97
C ILE A 92 -14.88 20.26 -26.22
N ALA A 93 -16.22 20.21 -26.21
CA ALA A 93 -17.06 20.67 -27.32
C ALA A 93 -16.82 22.15 -27.64
N ARG A 94 -16.72 23.02 -26.62
CA ARG A 94 -16.37 24.44 -26.80
C ARG A 94 -15.00 24.64 -27.43
N ARG A 95 -14.00 23.86 -27.04
CA ARG A 95 -12.64 23.94 -27.60
C ARG A 95 -12.61 23.47 -29.05
N ILE A 96 -13.29 22.38 -29.37
CA ILE A 96 -13.44 21.90 -30.75
C ILE A 96 -14.16 22.93 -31.60
N ALA A 97 -15.24 23.54 -31.11
CA ALA A 97 -15.96 24.59 -31.83
C ALA A 97 -15.09 25.83 -32.08
N ARG A 98 -14.25 26.24 -31.12
CA ARG A 98 -13.26 27.32 -31.31
C ARG A 98 -12.22 26.96 -32.37
N LEU A 99 -11.76 25.72 -32.42
CA LEU A 99 -10.84 25.24 -33.45
C LEU A 99 -11.51 25.17 -34.83
N GLY A 100 -12.75 24.69 -34.90
CA GLY A 100 -13.55 24.65 -36.12
C GLY A 100 -13.90 26.03 -36.66
N GLY A 101 -14.17 27.00 -35.78
CA GLY A 101 -14.40 28.40 -36.15
C GLY A 101 -13.15 29.13 -36.62
N ALA A 102 -11.96 28.71 -36.17
CA ALA A 102 -10.68 29.20 -36.69
C ALA A 102 -10.31 28.57 -38.05
N GLY A 103 -10.98 27.48 -38.46
CA GLY A 103 -10.77 26.79 -39.73
C GLY A 103 -11.56 27.36 -40.92
N SER A 104 -12.46 28.32 -40.71
CA SER A 104 -13.31 28.89 -41.77
C SER A 104 -12.94 30.32 -42.20
N SER A 105 -11.84 30.89 -41.70
CA SER A 105 -11.36 32.23 -42.12
C SER A 105 -10.03 32.22 -42.89
N GLY A 106 -9.52 31.05 -43.27
CA GLY A 106 -8.38 30.90 -44.18
C GLY A 106 -8.86 30.59 -45.58
N GLY A 107 -9.58 31.51 -46.21
CA GLY A 107 -9.87 31.44 -47.64
C GLY A 107 -8.56 31.45 -48.41
N VAL A 108 -8.27 30.36 -49.11
CA VAL A 108 -7.22 30.32 -50.13
C VAL A 108 -7.74 31.13 -51.31
N SER A 109 -7.23 32.35 -51.44
CA SER A 109 -7.18 33.13 -52.68
C SER A 109 -5.73 33.45 -52.98
#